data_AF-A0A8I2K0F7-F1
#
_entry.id   AF-A0A8I2K0F7-F1
#
_cell.length_a   1.000
_cell.length_b   1.000
_cell.length_c   1.000
_cell.angle_alpha   90.00
_cell.angle_beta   90.00
_cell.angle_gamma   90.00
#
_symmetry.space_group_name_H-M   'P 1'
#
loop_
_entity.id
_entity.type
_entity.pdbx_description
1 polymer ?
#
loop_
_entity_poly.entity_id
_entity_poly.type
_entity_poly.pdbx_seq_one_letter_code
_entity_poly.pdbx_strand_id
1 'polypeptide(L)'
;MEPFIKTMGNPYIPGSSLKGAVRTAVLNHWAQQGHRDEHDILKAKKEDRRGKLSPDIAMDVFKFLKFPDIPLKKDFTLFSKISNFHIKDNELRETNIQLLREVTRSRSDPFKEFSPGDNRYAFDLQLDSEVMEDSRAVTGRRDLTFNVIWKSLDFYEGILVKETQKWSPYNKNLRRFYETFMEYIKTQREKNGFKLIKIGFGSGFDAVTVEKILRPGKSHGKSINLFEARSPLGWVMLYRE
;
A
#
# COMPACT_ATOMS: atom_id res chain seq x y z
N MET A 1 -8.30 -1.74 -22.03
CA MET A 1 -6.86 -1.46 -21.86
C MET A 1 -6.74 -0.21 -21.02
N GLU A 2 -6.09 -0.28 -19.87
CA GLU A 2 -6.00 0.84 -18.92
C GLU A 2 -4.55 1.32 -18.81
N PRO A 3 -4.25 2.58 -19.18
CA PRO A 3 -2.89 3.11 -19.12
C PRO A 3 -2.45 3.40 -17.69
N PHE A 4 -1.13 3.49 -17.50
CA PHE A 4 -0.53 3.92 -16.24
C PHE A 4 -0.63 5.44 -16.14
N ILE A 5 -0.68 5.98 -14.93
CA ILE A 5 -0.82 7.43 -14.74
C ILE A 5 0.43 8.16 -15.25
N LYS A 6 0.20 9.24 -16.01
CA LYS A 6 1.24 9.98 -16.74
C LYS A 6 1.02 11.49 -16.64
N THR A 7 2.12 12.23 -16.57
CA THR A 7 2.15 13.69 -16.70
C THR A 7 3.05 14.05 -17.87
N MET A 8 2.54 14.80 -18.85
CA MET A 8 3.26 15.13 -20.09
C MET A 8 3.87 13.89 -20.78
N GLY A 9 3.15 12.76 -20.75
CA GLY A 9 3.57 11.49 -21.36
C GLY A 9 4.58 10.67 -20.55
N ASN A 10 5.08 11.18 -19.42
CA ASN A 10 5.98 10.44 -18.53
C ASN A 10 5.20 9.74 -17.41
N PRO A 11 5.42 8.44 -17.18
CA PRO A 11 4.78 7.73 -16.07
C PRO A 11 5.31 8.24 -14.73
N TYR A 12 4.48 8.19 -13.68
CA TYR A 12 4.89 8.57 -12.33
C TYR A 12 4.12 7.80 -11.26
N ILE A 13 4.70 7.65 -10.06
CA ILE A 13 3.96 7.15 -8.89
C ILE A 13 3.36 8.36 -8.16
N PRO A 14 2.03 8.44 -8.00
CA PRO A 14 1.42 9.55 -7.31
C PRO A 14 1.77 9.56 -5.83
N GLY A 15 2.14 10.72 -5.29
CA GLY A 15 2.39 10.91 -3.86
C GLY A 15 1.17 10.54 -3.02
N SER A 16 -0.04 10.75 -3.55
CA SER A 16 -1.30 10.31 -2.93
C SER A 16 -1.41 8.80 -2.76
N SER A 17 -0.83 8.00 -3.66
CA SER A 17 -0.82 6.52 -3.54
C SER A 17 0.11 6.07 -2.41
N LEU A 18 1.28 6.70 -2.28
CA LEU A 18 2.21 6.47 -1.17
C LEU A 18 1.58 6.89 0.16
N LYS A 19 0.99 8.09 0.19
CA LYS A 19 0.29 8.63 1.35
C LYS A 19 -0.85 7.73 1.79
N GLY A 20 -1.64 7.18 0.87
CA GLY A 20 -2.73 6.26 1.17
C GLY A 20 -2.26 4.96 1.82
N ALA A 21 -1.14 4.39 1.36
CA ALA A 21 -0.54 3.23 1.99
C ALA A 21 0.00 3.54 3.40
N VAL A 22 0.74 4.64 3.56
CA VAL A 22 1.22 5.09 4.87
C VAL A 22 0.07 5.38 5.83
N ARG A 23 -1.00 6.04 5.36
CA ARG A 23 -2.20 6.30 6.15
C ARG A 23 -2.82 5.00 6.65
N THR A 24 -3.01 4.01 5.77
CA THR A 24 -3.58 2.70 6.16
C THR A 24 -2.74 2.04 7.25
N ALA A 25 -1.41 2.03 7.10
CA ALA A 25 -0.51 1.43 8.07
C ALA A 25 -0.57 2.13 9.43
N VAL A 26 -0.50 3.47 9.45
CA VAL A 26 -0.57 4.27 10.67
C VAL A 26 -1.94 4.15 11.35
N LEU A 27 -3.03 4.15 10.58
CA LEU A 27 -4.37 3.92 11.12
C LEU A 27 -4.48 2.53 11.76
N ASN A 28 -3.93 1.47 11.16
CA ASN A 28 -3.91 0.14 11.77
C ASN A 28 -3.08 0.09 13.05
N HIS A 29 -1.94 0.79 13.10
CA HIS A 29 -1.12 0.92 14.30
C HIS A 29 -1.92 1.57 15.44
N TRP A 30 -2.61 2.66 15.14
CA TRP A 30 -3.43 3.41 16.08
C TRP A 30 -4.73 2.70 16.48
N ALA A 31 -5.33 1.94 15.57
CA ALA A 31 -6.58 1.20 15.80
C ALA A 31 -6.46 0.12 16.88
N GLN A 32 -5.23 -0.28 17.26
CA GLN A 32 -4.98 -1.25 18.33
C GLN A 32 -5.56 -0.82 19.68
N GLN A 33 -5.91 0.46 19.85
CA GLN A 33 -6.44 1.06 21.08
C GLN A 33 -7.98 0.99 21.21
N GLY A 34 -8.68 0.17 20.40
CA GLY A 34 -10.11 -0.13 20.60
C GLY A 34 -11.10 0.87 19.98
N HIS A 35 -10.75 1.45 18.82
CA HIS A 35 -11.59 2.41 18.12
C HIS A 35 -12.70 1.76 17.27
N ARG A 36 -13.81 2.48 17.04
CA ARG A 36 -14.98 1.98 16.29
C ARG A 36 -14.98 2.35 14.81
N ASP A 37 -14.38 3.49 14.46
CA ASP A 37 -14.26 3.99 13.08
C ASP A 37 -12.96 4.80 12.86
N GLU A 38 -12.65 5.15 11.61
CA GLU A 38 -11.45 5.94 11.26
C GLU A 38 -11.43 7.32 11.91
N HIS A 39 -12.58 7.97 12.05
CA HIS A 39 -12.65 9.31 12.62
C HIS A 39 -12.42 9.29 14.14
N ASP A 40 -12.78 8.20 14.82
CA ASP A 40 -12.40 7.94 16.21
C ASP A 40 -10.90 7.77 16.36
N ILE A 41 -10.27 7.05 15.43
CA ILE A 41 -8.81 6.84 15.41
C ILE A 41 -8.09 8.19 15.27
N LEU A 42 -8.54 9.01 14.32
CA LEU A 42 -7.95 10.32 14.02
C LEU A 42 -8.33 11.41 15.02
N LYS A 43 -9.37 11.16 15.84
CA LYS A 43 -10.06 12.18 16.63
C LYS A 43 -10.50 13.37 15.76
N ALA A 44 -10.98 13.07 14.56
CA ALA A 44 -11.28 14.04 13.50
C ALA A 44 -12.79 14.07 13.15
N LYS A 45 -13.63 14.38 14.14
CA LYS A 45 -15.09 14.46 13.99
C LYS A 45 -15.59 15.89 14.18
N LYS A 46 -16.55 16.31 13.35
CA LYS A 46 -17.41 17.47 13.57
C LYS A 46 -18.86 17.04 13.69
N GLU A 47 -19.60 17.73 14.55
CA GLU A 47 -21.02 17.51 14.75
C GLU A 47 -21.82 18.52 13.92
N ASP A 48 -22.80 18.03 13.14
CA ASP A 48 -23.71 18.93 12.44
C ASP A 48 -24.81 19.46 13.37
N ARG A 49 -25.66 20.38 12.86
CA ARG A 49 -26.77 20.97 13.64
C ARG A 49 -27.80 19.96 14.15
N ARG A 50 -27.75 18.71 13.68
CA ARG A 50 -28.66 17.61 14.04
C ARG A 50 -27.98 16.57 14.93
N GLY A 51 -26.75 16.82 15.38
CA GLY A 51 -25.99 15.89 16.20
C GLY A 51 -25.29 14.77 15.42
N LYS A 52 -25.29 14.82 14.09
CA LYS A 52 -24.65 13.79 13.26
C LYS A 52 -23.16 14.07 13.17
N LEU A 53 -22.36 13.09 13.60
CA LEU A 53 -20.91 13.13 13.47
C LEU A 53 -20.48 12.87 12.03
N SER A 54 -19.58 13.70 11.52
CA SER A 54 -18.98 13.58 10.19
C SER A 54 -17.47 13.85 10.24
N PRO A 55 -16.68 13.34 9.29
CA PRO A 55 -15.26 13.67 9.19
C PRO A 55 -15.01 15.18 9.13
N ASP A 56 -14.04 15.64 9.90
CA ASP A 56 -13.48 16.98 9.75
C ASP A 56 -12.08 16.93 9.15
N ILE A 57 -12.02 17.26 7.85
CA ILE A 57 -10.76 17.31 7.08
C ILE A 57 -9.79 18.34 7.68
N ALA A 58 -10.29 19.41 8.30
CA ALA A 58 -9.42 20.41 8.92
C ALA A 58 -8.66 19.82 10.14
N MET A 59 -9.16 18.76 10.75
CA MET A 59 -8.55 18.10 11.91
C MET A 59 -7.69 16.89 11.53
N ASP A 60 -7.65 16.52 10.24
CA ASP A 60 -6.88 15.36 9.76
C ASP A 60 -5.38 15.64 9.76
N VAL A 61 -4.64 14.95 10.63
CA VAL A 61 -3.19 15.13 10.79
C VAL A 61 -2.38 14.72 9.58
N PHE A 62 -2.92 13.87 8.69
CA PHE A 62 -2.22 13.53 7.46
C PHE A 62 -2.15 14.71 6.49
N LYS A 63 -2.91 15.81 6.67
CA LYS A 63 -2.76 17.00 5.83
C LYS A 63 -1.36 17.63 5.91
N PHE A 64 -0.66 17.42 7.03
CA PHE A 64 0.72 17.88 7.25
C PHE A 64 1.78 16.94 6.68
N LEU A 65 1.40 15.74 6.27
CA LEU A 65 2.29 14.77 5.64
C LEU A 65 2.23 14.92 4.11
N LYS A 66 3.33 15.38 3.51
CA LYS A 66 3.43 15.66 2.08
C LYS A 66 4.32 14.64 1.39
N PHE A 67 3.75 13.97 0.39
CA PHE A 67 4.47 13.09 -0.52
C PHE A 67 4.55 13.78 -1.89
N PRO A 68 5.75 13.92 -2.48
CA PRO A 68 5.86 14.34 -3.87
C PRO A 68 5.44 13.20 -4.81
N ASP A 69 5.07 13.59 -6.03
CA ASP A 69 4.93 12.64 -7.13
C ASP A 69 6.32 12.18 -7.60
N ILE A 70 6.48 10.89 -7.87
CA ILE A 70 7.78 10.29 -8.25
C ILE A 70 7.79 10.02 -9.75
N PRO A 71 8.53 10.80 -10.57
CA PRO A 71 8.62 10.54 -12.00
C PRO A 71 9.38 9.23 -12.27
N LEU A 72 8.88 8.45 -13.22
CA LEU A 72 9.48 7.19 -13.66
C LEU A 72 10.08 7.37 -15.07
N LYS A 73 11.08 6.54 -15.39
CA LYS A 73 11.63 6.47 -16.76
C LYS A 73 10.51 6.03 -17.74
N LYS A 74 10.49 6.58 -18.97
CA LYS A 74 9.44 6.30 -19.97
C LYS A 74 9.28 4.81 -20.30
N ASP A 75 10.37 4.05 -20.29
CA ASP A 75 10.44 2.62 -20.60
C ASP A 75 10.27 1.72 -19.37
N PHE A 76 9.88 2.30 -18.23
CA PHE A 76 9.68 1.60 -16.97
C PHE A 76 8.30 0.94 -16.86
N THR A 77 7.39 1.22 -17.79
CA THR A 77 6.07 0.61 -17.86
C THR A 77 5.95 -0.38 -19.02
N LEU A 78 5.01 -1.32 -18.91
CA LEU A 78 4.64 -2.25 -19.97
C LEU A 78 3.15 -2.59 -19.89
N PHE A 79 2.53 -2.94 -21.02
CA PHE A 79 1.17 -3.49 -21.03
C PHE A 79 1.22 -5.00 -20.80
N SER A 80 0.46 -5.49 -19.83
CA SER A 80 0.34 -6.92 -19.58
C SER A 80 -1.06 -7.33 -19.12
N LYS A 81 -1.35 -8.63 -19.28
CA LYS A 81 -2.57 -9.26 -18.79
C LYS A 81 -2.50 -9.35 -17.27
N ILE A 82 -3.48 -8.74 -16.62
CA ILE A 82 -3.75 -8.90 -15.20
C ILE A 82 -4.93 -9.86 -15.05
N SER A 83 -4.70 -10.94 -14.33
CA SER A 83 -5.71 -11.95 -14.04
C SER A 83 -6.15 -11.80 -12.59
N ASN A 84 -7.45 -11.67 -12.38
CA ASN A 84 -8.03 -11.68 -11.04
C ASN A 84 -8.37 -13.12 -10.67
N PHE A 85 -7.94 -13.55 -9.48
CA PHE A 85 -8.17 -14.91 -8.97
C PHE A 85 -8.90 -14.86 -7.65
N HIS A 86 -9.69 -15.89 -7.36
CA HIS A 86 -10.32 -16.12 -6.06
C HIS A 86 -10.20 -17.59 -5.67
N ILE A 87 -10.31 -17.87 -4.37
CA ILE A 87 -10.36 -19.25 -3.87
C ILE A 87 -11.81 -19.69 -3.83
N LYS A 88 -12.12 -20.82 -4.48
CA LYS A 88 -13.41 -21.50 -4.42
C LYS A 88 -13.16 -23.01 -4.40
N ASP A 89 -13.82 -23.73 -3.50
CA ASP A 89 -13.72 -25.19 -3.38
C ASP A 89 -12.26 -25.69 -3.23
N ASN A 90 -11.43 -24.96 -2.46
CA ASN A 90 -9.99 -25.21 -2.31
C ASN A 90 -9.17 -25.14 -3.61
N GLU A 91 -9.67 -24.44 -4.63
CA GLU A 91 -8.97 -24.21 -5.88
C GLU A 91 -8.85 -22.71 -6.16
N LEU A 92 -7.75 -22.32 -6.81
CA LEU A 92 -7.59 -20.97 -7.33
C LEU A 92 -8.29 -20.87 -8.69
N ARG A 93 -9.32 -20.04 -8.78
CA ARG A 93 -10.10 -19.84 -10.01
C ARG A 93 -9.92 -18.43 -10.54
N GLU A 94 -9.55 -18.32 -11.81
CA GLU A 94 -9.53 -17.05 -12.53
C GLU A 94 -10.98 -16.56 -12.69
N THR A 95 -11.24 -15.28 -12.45
CA THR A 95 -12.49 -14.66 -12.89
C THR A 95 -12.41 -14.41 -14.39
N ASN A 96 -13.53 -14.54 -15.12
CA ASN A 96 -13.60 -14.35 -16.57
C ASN A 96 -13.39 -12.88 -17.03
N ILE A 97 -12.76 -12.04 -16.21
CA ILE A 97 -12.50 -10.64 -16.51
C ILE A 97 -11.07 -10.53 -17.03
N GLN A 98 -10.91 -10.37 -18.34
CA GLN A 98 -9.61 -10.07 -18.92
C GLN A 98 -9.27 -8.59 -18.68
N LEU A 99 -8.30 -8.33 -17.82
CA LEU A 99 -7.81 -6.97 -17.57
C LEU A 99 -6.47 -6.79 -18.32
N LEU A 100 -6.43 -5.88 -19.28
CA LEU A 100 -5.18 -5.44 -19.90
C LEU A 100 -4.79 -4.09 -19.30
N ARG A 101 -3.68 -4.03 -18.56
CA ARG A 101 -3.21 -2.84 -17.84
C ARG A 101 -1.75 -2.54 -18.14
N GLU A 102 -1.43 -1.26 -18.24
CA GLU A 102 -0.06 -0.79 -18.18
C GLU A 102 0.41 -0.79 -16.71
N VAL A 103 1.52 -1.47 -16.43
CA VAL A 103 2.10 -1.63 -15.09
C VAL A 103 3.58 -1.30 -15.09
N THR A 104 4.13 -0.98 -13.92
CA THR A 104 5.58 -0.80 -13.74
C THR A 104 6.31 -2.13 -13.80
N ARG A 105 7.49 -2.14 -14.39
CA ARG A 105 8.41 -3.28 -14.32
C ARG A 105 8.98 -3.43 -12.92
N SER A 106 9.32 -4.67 -12.54
CA SER A 106 9.99 -4.99 -11.28
C SER A 106 11.32 -5.68 -11.55
N ARG A 107 12.20 -5.76 -10.54
CA ARG A 107 13.43 -6.59 -10.64
C ARG A 107 13.16 -8.07 -10.88
N SER A 108 11.94 -8.52 -10.62
CA SER A 108 11.51 -9.90 -10.87
C SER A 108 10.89 -10.07 -12.27
N ASP A 109 10.94 -9.04 -13.12
CA ASP A 109 10.53 -9.12 -14.53
C ASP A 109 11.54 -10.02 -15.28
N PRO A 110 11.11 -11.20 -15.78
CA PRO A 110 12.02 -12.09 -16.49
C PRO A 110 12.44 -11.55 -17.87
N PHE A 111 11.82 -10.47 -18.35
CA PHE A 111 12.04 -9.92 -19.68
C PHE A 111 12.97 -8.69 -19.68
N LYS A 112 13.51 -8.27 -18.53
CA LYS A 112 14.44 -7.14 -18.46
C LYS A 112 15.45 -7.32 -17.32
N GLU A 113 16.73 -7.30 -17.67
CA GLU A 113 17.80 -7.14 -16.68
C GLU A 113 17.80 -5.71 -16.15
N PHE A 114 17.84 -5.56 -14.83
CA PHE A 114 17.96 -4.27 -14.16
C PHE A 114 19.38 -4.11 -13.64
N SER A 115 20.02 -3.00 -13.97
CA SER A 115 21.26 -2.63 -13.29
C SER A 115 20.96 -2.22 -11.83
N PRO A 116 21.92 -2.37 -10.91
CA PRO A 116 21.78 -1.83 -9.57
C PRO A 116 21.44 -0.33 -9.62
N GLY A 117 20.24 0.03 -9.16
CA GLY A 117 19.76 1.41 -9.11
C GLY A 117 18.73 1.80 -10.16
N ASP A 118 18.53 1.01 -11.22
CA ASP A 118 17.59 1.33 -12.31
C ASP A 118 16.11 1.42 -11.88
N ASN A 119 15.81 0.97 -10.68
CA ASN A 119 14.48 0.90 -10.09
C ASN A 119 14.42 1.57 -8.71
N ARG A 120 15.37 2.44 -8.38
CA ARG A 120 15.37 3.22 -7.13
C ARG A 120 15.09 4.68 -7.47
N TYR A 121 14.18 5.26 -6.72
CA TYR A 121 13.76 6.65 -6.89
C TYR A 121 13.79 7.32 -5.52
N ALA A 122 14.60 8.35 -5.37
CA ALA A 122 14.68 9.15 -4.16
C ALA A 122 13.56 10.19 -4.14
N PHE A 123 13.06 10.51 -2.95
CA PHE A 123 12.08 11.56 -2.74
C PHE A 123 12.13 12.06 -1.31
N ASP A 124 11.76 13.33 -1.11
CA ASP A 124 11.72 13.94 0.21
C ASP A 124 10.31 13.85 0.81
N LEU A 125 10.19 13.11 1.91
CA LEU A 125 8.97 13.07 2.71
C LEU A 125 8.98 14.22 3.71
N GLN A 126 7.98 15.09 3.66
CA GLN A 126 7.88 16.23 4.56
C GLN A 126 6.73 16.05 5.56
N LEU A 127 6.99 16.43 6.81
CA LEU A 127 6.01 16.53 7.88
C LEU A 127 6.09 17.95 8.47
N ASP A 128 5.06 18.75 8.26
CA ASP A 128 4.99 20.13 8.77
C ASP A 128 4.64 20.14 10.28
N SER A 129 5.57 19.67 11.13
CA SER A 129 5.33 19.51 12.58
C SER A 129 5.00 20.82 13.29
N GLU A 130 5.66 21.93 12.92
CA GLU A 130 5.40 23.26 13.50
C GLU A 130 3.96 23.70 13.25
N VAL A 131 3.48 23.56 12.00
CA VAL A 131 2.09 23.88 11.64
C VAL A 131 1.11 22.95 12.35
N MET A 132 1.48 21.67 12.56
CA MET A 132 0.66 20.73 13.31
C MET A 132 0.54 21.12 14.80
N GLU A 133 1.61 21.63 15.42
CA GLU A 133 1.64 22.08 16.80
C GLU A 133 0.85 23.38 17.01
N ASP A 134 1.09 24.37 16.15
CA ASP A 134 0.48 25.70 16.20
C ASP A 134 -0.99 25.73 15.74
N SER A 135 -1.40 24.75 14.95
CA SER A 135 -2.76 24.68 14.43
C SER A 135 -3.76 24.43 15.56
N ARG A 136 -4.42 25.50 16.02
CA ARG A 136 -5.61 25.44 16.89
C ARG A 136 -6.73 24.56 16.32
N ALA A 137 -6.75 24.37 15.00
CA ALA A 137 -7.70 23.52 14.30
C ALA A 137 -7.40 22.01 14.39
N VAL A 138 -6.22 21.60 14.89
CA VAL A 138 -5.88 20.18 15.07
C VAL A 138 -6.12 19.84 16.53
N THR A 139 -7.37 19.60 16.88
CA THR A 139 -7.74 18.98 18.17
C THR A 139 -7.62 17.45 18.11
N GLY A 140 -7.28 16.92 16.93
CA GLY A 140 -7.11 15.51 16.65
C GLY A 140 -5.80 14.90 17.17
N ARG A 141 -5.45 13.73 16.64
CA ARG A 141 -4.31 12.93 17.09
C ARG A 141 -2.95 13.51 16.66
N ARG A 142 -2.20 14.14 17.57
CA ARG A 142 -0.93 14.85 17.26
C ARG A 142 0.36 14.03 17.39
N ASP A 143 0.26 12.72 17.67
CA ASP A 143 1.43 11.84 17.84
C ASP A 143 2.02 11.34 16.50
N LEU A 144 1.60 11.92 15.37
CA LEU A 144 2.16 11.58 14.06
C LEU A 144 3.60 12.10 13.95
N THR A 145 4.57 11.20 13.91
CA THR A 145 6.00 11.49 13.71
C THR A 145 6.58 10.56 12.66
N PHE A 146 7.76 10.88 12.11
CA PHE A 146 8.47 9.96 11.22
C PHE A 146 8.73 8.58 11.85
N ASN A 147 8.98 8.52 13.17
CA ASN A 147 9.18 7.26 13.87
C ASN A 147 7.87 6.45 13.97
N VAL A 148 6.75 7.10 14.26
CA VAL A 148 5.43 6.44 14.24
C VAL A 148 5.10 5.95 12.84
N ILE A 149 5.33 6.76 11.80
CA ILE A 149 5.16 6.37 10.40
C ILE A 149 5.99 5.12 10.10
N TRP A 150 7.31 5.18 10.34
CA TRP A 150 8.24 4.11 10.00
C TRP A 150 7.92 2.80 10.73
N LYS A 151 7.59 2.87 12.03
CA LYS A 151 7.16 1.71 12.81
C LYS A 151 5.83 1.15 12.32
N SER A 152 4.88 2.00 11.94
CA SER A 152 3.58 1.56 11.46
C SER A 152 3.66 0.74 10.17
N LEU A 153 4.70 0.94 9.35
CA LEU A 153 4.91 0.16 8.13
C LEU A 153 5.17 -1.34 8.37
N ASP A 154 5.48 -1.75 9.61
CA ASP A 154 5.52 -3.18 10.00
C ASP A 154 4.22 -3.93 9.69
N PHE A 155 3.12 -3.18 9.60
CA PHE A 155 1.83 -3.65 9.10
C PHE A 155 1.96 -4.47 7.81
N TYR A 156 2.74 -3.99 6.84
CA TYR A 156 2.84 -4.61 5.53
C TYR A 156 3.61 -5.94 5.52
N GLU A 157 4.46 -6.19 6.52
CA GLU A 157 5.07 -7.51 6.71
C GLU A 157 4.02 -8.53 7.12
N GLY A 158 3.12 -8.14 8.02
CA GLY A 158 1.95 -8.94 8.39
C GLY A 158 1.08 -9.26 7.17
N ILE A 159 0.86 -8.28 6.28
CA ILE A 159 0.13 -8.49 5.03
C ILE A 159 0.86 -9.48 4.12
N LEU A 160 2.18 -9.35 3.94
CA LEU A 160 2.97 -10.26 3.12
C LEU A 160 2.88 -11.70 3.62
N VAL A 161 2.97 -11.92 4.93
CA VAL A 161 2.82 -13.24 5.55
C VAL A 161 1.42 -13.80 5.32
N LYS A 162 0.37 -12.99 5.56
CA LYS A 162 -1.03 -13.39 5.33
C LYS A 162 -1.27 -13.77 3.87
N GLU A 163 -0.78 -12.99 2.92
CA GLU A 163 -0.91 -13.29 1.49
C GLU A 163 -0.15 -14.56 1.11
N THR A 164 1.07 -14.73 1.62
CA THR A 164 1.88 -15.93 1.36
C THR A 164 1.14 -17.19 1.84
N GLN A 165 0.67 -17.20 3.09
CA GLN A 165 -0.06 -18.32 3.67
C GLN A 165 -1.36 -18.61 2.93
N LYS A 166 -2.09 -17.56 2.54
CA LYS A 166 -3.39 -17.68 1.88
C LYS A 166 -3.28 -18.20 0.45
N TRP A 167 -2.32 -17.71 -0.34
CA TRP A 167 -2.33 -17.92 -1.79
C TRP A 167 -1.32 -18.96 -2.29
N SER A 168 -0.19 -19.14 -1.61
CA SER A 168 0.87 -20.08 -2.01
C SER A 168 0.46 -21.56 -2.01
N PRO A 169 -0.51 -22.03 -1.19
CA PRO A 169 -0.98 -23.41 -1.29
C PRO A 169 -1.61 -23.73 -2.65
N TYR A 170 -2.23 -22.75 -3.31
CA TYR A 170 -3.10 -22.98 -4.46
C TYR A 170 -2.43 -22.70 -5.83
N ASN A 171 -1.25 -22.09 -5.86
CA ASN A 171 -0.55 -21.75 -7.11
C ASN A 171 0.97 -21.83 -6.94
N LYS A 172 1.61 -22.71 -7.74
CA LYS A 172 3.07 -22.95 -7.70
C LYS A 172 3.89 -21.71 -8.06
N ASN A 173 3.41 -20.88 -9.00
CA ASN A 173 4.09 -19.64 -9.38
C ASN A 173 4.04 -18.63 -8.23
N LEU A 174 2.90 -18.52 -7.54
CA LEU A 174 2.78 -17.66 -6.36
C LEU A 174 3.68 -18.12 -5.22
N ARG A 175 3.70 -19.44 -4.95
CA ARG A 175 4.60 -20.01 -3.96
C ARG A 175 6.05 -19.65 -4.25
N ARG A 176 6.50 -19.93 -5.47
CA ARG A 176 7.86 -19.60 -5.93
C ARG A 176 8.16 -18.12 -5.81
N PHE A 177 7.21 -17.26 -6.20
CA PHE A 177 7.35 -15.81 -6.06
C PHE A 177 7.56 -15.42 -4.59
N TYR A 178 6.67 -15.83 -3.69
CA TYR A 178 6.74 -15.44 -2.28
C TYR A 178 7.99 -16.00 -1.59
N GLU A 179 8.37 -17.24 -1.86
CA GLU A 179 9.62 -17.83 -1.35
C GLU A 179 10.84 -17.00 -1.78
N THR A 180 10.94 -16.71 -3.09
CA THR A 180 12.04 -15.90 -3.63
C THR A 180 12.02 -14.48 -3.06
N PHE A 181 10.84 -13.87 -2.97
CA PHE A 181 10.69 -12.50 -2.49
C PHE A 181 11.01 -12.38 -1.00
N MET A 182 10.57 -13.34 -0.18
CA MET A 182 10.88 -13.40 1.26
C MET A 182 12.37 -13.60 1.51
N GLU A 183 13.04 -14.48 0.76
CA GLU A 183 14.48 -14.68 0.87
C GLU A 183 15.26 -13.42 0.46
N TYR A 184 14.82 -12.76 -0.62
CA TYR A 184 15.37 -11.47 -1.02
C TYR A 184 15.18 -10.40 0.07
N ILE A 185 13.97 -10.31 0.66
CA ILE A 185 13.67 -9.37 1.73
C ILE A 185 14.60 -9.59 2.93
N LYS A 186 14.76 -10.85 3.35
CA LYS A 186 15.64 -11.24 4.46
C LYS A 186 17.07 -10.76 4.20
N THR A 187 17.62 -11.10 3.02
CA THR A 187 18.98 -10.74 2.61
C THR A 187 19.19 -9.22 2.53
N GLN A 188 18.21 -8.47 2.01
CA GLN A 188 18.33 -7.02 1.86
C GLN A 188 18.18 -6.28 3.20
N ARG A 189 17.41 -6.84 4.14
CA ARG A 189 17.13 -6.21 5.43
C ARG A 189 18.37 -6.17 6.30
N GLU A 190 19.13 -7.26 6.31
CA GLU A 190 20.41 -7.37 7.02
C GLU A 190 21.45 -6.34 6.53
N LYS A 191 21.36 -5.93 5.26
CA LYS A 191 22.34 -5.02 4.63
C LYS A 191 21.99 -3.54 4.76
N ASN A 192 20.73 -3.18 4.53
CA ASN A 192 20.38 -1.79 4.23
C ASN A 192 19.26 -1.20 5.10
N GLY A 193 18.48 -2.03 5.81
CA GLY A 193 17.28 -1.57 6.51
C GLY A 193 16.20 -1.01 5.57
N PHE A 194 15.02 -1.62 5.50
CA PHE A 194 13.92 -1.09 4.70
C PHE A 194 12.56 -1.51 5.27
N LYS A 195 11.51 -0.83 4.85
CA LYS A 195 10.11 -1.20 5.09
C LYS A 195 9.41 -1.54 3.80
N LEU A 196 8.40 -2.40 3.89
CA LEU A 196 7.53 -2.72 2.78
C LEU A 196 6.31 -1.80 2.79
N ILE A 197 5.82 -1.47 1.60
CA ILE A 197 4.47 -0.96 1.40
C ILE A 197 3.84 -1.67 0.21
N LYS A 198 2.51 -1.64 0.15
CA LYS A 198 1.77 -2.15 -0.99
C LYS A 198 0.85 -1.06 -1.55
N ILE A 199 1.09 -0.65 -2.79
CA ILE A 199 0.41 0.49 -3.43
C ILE A 199 -0.35 0.10 -4.71
N GLY A 200 -1.36 0.93 -5.01
CA GLY A 200 -2.10 0.87 -6.26
C GLY A 200 -3.09 -0.29 -6.35
N PHE A 201 -3.47 -0.61 -7.59
CA PHE A 201 -4.52 -1.58 -7.91
C PHE A 201 -4.23 -3.01 -7.43
N GLY A 202 -2.96 -3.35 -7.24
CA GLY A 202 -2.52 -4.67 -6.77
C GLY A 202 -2.67 -4.90 -5.27
N SER A 203 -2.92 -3.85 -4.49
CA SER A 203 -2.83 -3.91 -3.02
C SER A 203 -3.78 -4.93 -2.41
N GLY A 204 -4.96 -5.10 -2.99
CA GLY A 204 -5.99 -5.98 -2.42
C GLY A 204 -6.60 -5.39 -1.14
N PHE A 205 -7.60 -6.07 -0.61
CA PHE A 205 -8.41 -5.55 0.50
C PHE A 205 -7.60 -5.38 1.79
N ASP A 206 -6.80 -6.38 2.14
CA ASP A 206 -6.14 -6.42 3.45
C ASP A 206 -5.08 -5.30 3.57
N ALA A 207 -4.45 -4.89 2.46
CA ALA A 207 -3.42 -3.85 2.44
C ALA A 207 -3.96 -2.40 2.46
N VAL A 208 -5.26 -2.21 2.24
CA VAL A 208 -5.92 -0.89 2.12
C VAL A 208 -7.05 -0.70 3.14
N THR A 209 -7.15 -1.60 4.12
CA THR A 209 -8.21 -1.57 5.13
C THR A 209 -7.65 -1.56 6.55
N VAL A 210 -8.40 -0.95 7.46
CA VAL A 210 -8.11 -0.98 8.90
C VAL A 210 -8.83 -2.17 9.53
N GLU A 211 -8.06 -3.19 9.96
CA GLU A 211 -8.63 -4.50 10.32
C GLU A 211 -9.61 -4.43 11.51
N LYS A 212 -9.32 -3.57 12.48
CA LYS A 212 -10.08 -3.49 13.74
C LYS A 212 -11.46 -2.83 13.62
N ILE A 213 -11.73 -2.12 12.52
CA ILE A 213 -13.02 -1.46 12.27
C ILE A 213 -13.88 -2.22 11.24
N LEU A 214 -13.43 -3.41 10.82
CA LEU A 214 -14.19 -4.28 9.94
C LEU A 214 -15.43 -4.82 10.62
N ARG A 215 -16.53 -4.91 9.85
CA ARG A 215 -17.76 -5.53 10.35
C ARG A 215 -17.54 -7.04 10.51
N PRO A 216 -17.82 -7.61 11.70
CA PRO A 216 -17.70 -9.05 11.90
C PRO A 216 -18.67 -9.82 10.99
N GLY A 217 -18.30 -11.04 10.60
CA GLY A 217 -19.17 -11.97 9.85
C GLY A 217 -19.15 -11.84 8.32
N LYS A 218 -18.45 -10.86 7.73
CA LYS A 218 -18.23 -10.81 6.27
C LYS A 218 -16.84 -11.35 5.92
N SER A 219 -16.80 -12.23 4.92
CA SER A 219 -15.54 -12.71 4.36
C SER A 219 -14.99 -11.67 3.38
N HIS A 220 -13.85 -11.09 3.73
CA HIS A 220 -13.18 -10.05 2.95
C HIS A 220 -11.94 -10.59 2.22
N GLY A 221 -11.39 -9.79 1.30
CA GLY A 221 -10.13 -10.12 0.61
C GLY A 221 -10.16 -11.41 -0.21
N LYS A 222 -11.31 -11.79 -0.78
CA LYS A 222 -11.48 -13.08 -1.48
C LYS A 222 -10.73 -13.19 -2.82
N SER A 223 -10.16 -12.10 -3.31
CA SER A 223 -9.53 -12.06 -4.63
C SER A 223 -8.15 -11.43 -4.59
N ILE A 224 -7.32 -11.78 -5.55
CA ILE A 224 -5.98 -11.25 -5.78
C ILE A 224 -5.79 -10.96 -7.27
N ASN A 225 -5.12 -9.85 -7.59
CA ASN A 225 -4.75 -9.48 -8.95
C ASN A 225 -3.30 -9.92 -9.22
N LEU A 226 -3.10 -10.72 -10.26
CA LEU A 226 -1.80 -11.27 -10.62
C LEU A 226 -1.36 -10.78 -12.00
N PHE A 227 -0.10 -10.35 -12.10
CA PHE A 227 0.59 -10.15 -13.35
C PHE A 227 0.82 -11.51 -14.02
N GLU A 228 0.23 -11.70 -15.21
CA GLU A 228 0.35 -12.92 -16.02
C GLU A 228 0.09 -14.23 -15.25
N ALA A 229 -0.82 -14.20 -14.28
CA ALA A 229 -1.13 -15.32 -13.38
C ALA A 229 0.07 -15.86 -12.56
N ARG A 230 1.13 -15.04 -12.40
CA ARG A 230 2.40 -15.45 -11.78
C ARG A 230 2.73 -14.71 -10.50
N SER A 231 2.65 -13.39 -10.51
CA SER A 231 3.15 -12.57 -9.41
C SER A 231 2.12 -11.55 -8.91
N PRO A 232 2.06 -11.29 -7.60
CA PRO A 232 1.23 -10.23 -7.06
C PRO A 232 1.79 -8.86 -7.46
N LEU A 233 0.89 -7.89 -7.59
CA LEU A 233 1.21 -6.51 -7.94
C LEU A 233 1.37 -5.63 -6.70
N GLY A 234 2.08 -4.51 -6.85
CA GLY A 234 2.01 -3.36 -5.93
C GLY A 234 3.00 -3.35 -4.77
N TRP A 235 3.84 -4.38 -4.60
CA TRP A 235 4.88 -4.39 -3.57
C TRP A 235 6.01 -3.40 -3.88
N VAL A 236 6.33 -2.54 -2.91
CA VAL A 236 7.40 -1.54 -2.99
C VAL A 236 8.25 -1.60 -1.71
N MET A 237 9.56 -1.40 -1.86
CA MET A 237 10.50 -1.27 -0.75
C MET A 237 10.80 0.21 -0.54
N LEU A 238 10.64 0.68 0.70
CA LEU A 238 11.03 2.01 1.15
C LEU A 238 12.30 1.91 1.97
N TYR A 239 13.32 2.66 1.56
CA TYR A 239 14.57 2.84 2.29
C TYR A 239 14.53 4.20 3.01
N ARG A 240 15.20 4.28 4.15
CA ARG A 240 15.39 5.54 4.87
C ARG A 240 16.89 5.83 4.87
N GLU A 241 17.25 6.99 4.33
CA GLU A 241 18.60 7.56 4.44
C GLU A 241 18.69 8.47 5.66
#